data_AF-B1AM15-F1
#
_entry.id   AF-B1AM15-F1
#
_cell.length_a   1.000
_cell.length_b   1.000
_cell.length_c   1.000
_cell.angle_alpha   90.00
_cell.angle_beta   90.00
_cell.angle_gamma   90.00
#
_symmetry.space_group_name_H-M   'P 1'
#
loop_
_entity.id
_entity.type
_entity.pdbx_description
1 polymer ?
#
loop_
_entity_poly.entity_id
_entity_poly.type
_entity_poly.pdbx_seq_one_letter_code
_entity_poly.pdbx_strand_id
1 'polypeptide(L)' 'MDNMSPRLRAFLSEPIGEKDVCWVDGISHELAINLVTKGINK' A
#
# COMPACT_ATOMS: atom_id res chain seq x y z
N MET A 1 14.29 -9.33 -10.56
CA MET A 1 13.06 -8.93 -9.82
C MET A 1 13.06 -9.52 -8.40
N ASP A 2 14.21 -9.94 -7.90
CA ASP A 2 14.33 -10.91 -6.80
C ASP A 2 14.42 -10.27 -5.41
N ASN A 3 14.56 -8.94 -5.37
CA ASN A 3 14.63 -8.15 -4.13
C ASN A 3 13.31 -7.46 -3.75
N MET A 4 12.21 -7.73 -4.47
CA MET A 4 10.91 -7.14 -4.12
C MET A 4 10.25 -7.90 -2.98
N SER A 5 9.72 -7.17 -2.01
CA SER A 5 8.91 -7.78 -0.96
C SER A 5 7.67 -8.47 -1.57
N PRO A 6 7.13 -9.51 -0.93
CA PRO A 6 5.89 -10.14 -1.39
C PRO A 6 4.73 -9.15 -1.52
N ARG A 7 4.65 -8.17 -0.63
CA ARG A 7 3.61 -7.13 -0.66
C ARG A 7 3.75 -6.22 -1.87
N LEU A 8 4.98 -5.78 -2.18
CA LEU A 8 5.24 -4.98 -3.37
C LEU A 8 4.91 -5.75 -4.66
N ARG A 9 5.26 -7.04 -4.72
CA ARG A 9 4.91 -7.90 -5.87
C ARG A 9 3.39 -8.00 -6.07
N ALA A 10 2.63 -8.22 -4.99
CA ALA A 10 1.17 -8.28 -5.03
C ALA A 10 0.56 -6.92 -5.41
N PHE A 11 1.14 -5.82 -4.92
CA PHE A 11 0.68 -4.48 -5.29
C PHE A 11 0.85 -4.23 -6.80
N LEU A 12 1.96 -4.67 -7.38
CA LEU A 12 2.30 -4.44 -8.79
C LEU A 12 1.66 -5.44 -9.77
N SER A 13 1.16 -6.59 -9.31
CA SER A 13 0.59 -7.62 -10.18
C SER A 13 -0.78 -7.25 -10.75
N GLU A 14 -1.43 -6.21 -10.22
CA GLU A 14 -2.74 -5.74 -10.67
C GLU A 14 -2.75 -4.21 -10.78
N PRO A 15 -3.60 -3.62 -11.63
CA PRO A 15 -3.81 -2.18 -11.67
C PRO A 15 -4.14 -1.59 -10.28
N ILE A 16 -3.85 -0.30 -10.08
CA ILE A 16 -4.02 0.33 -8.77
C ILE A 16 -5.49 0.40 -8.32
N GLY A 17 -6.43 0.62 -9.26
CA GLY A 17 -7.87 0.58 -9.01
C GLY A 17 -8.29 1.33 -7.75
N GLU A 18 -9.00 0.63 -6.87
CA GLU A 18 -9.48 1.09 -5.57
C GLU A 18 -8.64 0.52 -4.41
N LYS A 19 -7.36 0.17 -4.64
CA LYS A 19 -6.47 -0.34 -3.60
C LYS A 19 -6.33 0.71 -2.49
N ASP A 20 -6.43 0.24 -1.25
CA ASP A 20 -6.28 1.07 -0.06
C ASP A 20 -4.80 1.43 0.16
N VAL A 21 -4.55 2.57 0.80
CA VAL A 21 -3.19 3.03 1.16
C VAL A 21 -2.40 1.97 1.93
N CYS A 22 -3.07 1.07 2.67
CA CYS A 22 -2.46 -0.05 3.38
C CYS A 22 -1.79 -1.10 2.46
N TRP A 23 -2.12 -1.12 1.16
CA TRP A 23 -1.56 -2.06 0.19
C TRP A 23 -0.20 -1.62 -0.33
N VAL A 24 0.19 -0.36 -0.13
CA VAL A 24 1.49 0.15 -0.52
C VAL A 24 2.56 -0.45 0.38
N ASP A 25 3.60 -0.98 -0.25
CA ASP A 25 4.72 -1.56 0.50
C ASP A 25 5.46 -0.48 1.31
N GLY A 26 5.88 -0.83 2.52
CA GLY A 26 6.49 0.11 3.47
C GLY A 26 5.51 0.97 4.27
N ILE A 27 4.20 0.93 4.01
CA ILE A 27 3.22 1.59 4.88
C ILE A 27 3.02 0.75 6.15
N SER A 28 3.42 1.33 7.28
CA SER A 28 3.14 0.78 8.61
C SER A 28 1.68 1.03 9.00
N HIS A 29 1.19 0.29 9.99
CA HIS A 29 -0.18 0.47 10.50
C HIS A 29 -0.41 1.88 11.05
N GLU A 30 0.55 2.43 11.81
CA GLU A 30 0.46 3.79 12.34
C GLU A 30 0.43 4.84 11.23
N LEU A 31 1.26 4.66 10.18
CA LEU A 31 1.26 5.54 9.03
C LEU A 31 -0.06 5.46 8.26
N ALA A 32 -0.62 4.25 8.08
CA ALA A 32 -1.92 4.06 7.45
C ALA A 32 -3.04 4.81 8.19
N ILE A 33 -3.10 4.72 9.52
CA ILE A 33 -4.07 5.46 10.34
C ILE A 33 -3.92 6.97 10.09
N ASN A 34 -2.69 7.48 10.10
CA ASN A 34 -2.43 8.90 9.87
C ASN A 34 -2.83 9.37 8.46
N LEU A 35 -2.61 8.55 7.45
CA LEU A 35 -3.01 8.85 6.07
C LEU A 35 -4.53 8.85 5.93
N VAL A 36 -5.21 7.84 6.46
CA VAL A 36 -6.69 7.74 6.42
C VAL A 36 -7.35 8.89 7.17
N THR A 37 -6.85 9.25 8.35
CA THR A 37 -7.37 10.42 9.11
C THR A 37 -7.16 11.75 8.40
N LYS A 38 -6.18 11.83 7.49
CA LYS A 38 -5.95 12.97 6.60
C LYS A 38 -6.75 12.90 5.29
N GLY A 39 -7.61 11.89 5.12
CA GLY A 39 -8.41 11.69 3.91
C GLY A 39 -7.66 10.99 2.77
N ILE A 40 -6.46 10.47 3.02
CA ILE A 40 -5.67 9.69 2.06
C ILE A 40 -5.91 8.21 2.36
N ASN A 41 -6.96 7.67 1.76
CA ASN A 41 -7.39 6.29 1.93
C ASN A 41 -6.98 5.37 0.78
N LYS A 42 -6.47 5.91 -0.33
CA LYS A 42 -6.06 5.18 -1.54
C LYS A 42 -4.75 5.76 -2.06
#